data_AF-F9GP28-F1
#
_entry.id   AF-F9GP28-F1
#
_cell.length_a   1.000
_cell.length_b   1.000
_cell.length_c   1.000
_cell.angle_alpha   90.00
_cell.angle_beta   90.00
_cell.angle_gamma   90.00
#
_symmetry.space_group_name_H-M   'P 1'
#
loop_
_entity.id
_entity.type
_entity.pdbx_description
1 polymer ?
#
loop_
_entity_poly.entity_id
_entity_poly.type
_entity_poly.pdbx_seq_one_letter_code
_entity_poly.pdbx_strand_id
1 'polypeptide(L)'
;MPVNQTTPINGTSKQVVTDGSGNVTNVITTSQNEETVIKSYGETFGSQAFGYKASSHGLLANSFGAYSTTGATGASAYGAQSSALGKFSTAIGFNSKAIQKDSSALGYFAEAKAQDSLALGANSTAEKEKSVALGNYSIADRANTVSVGSKQANYRRQIVNVADGTEDYDAVNVRQLNAVEAKIGQVNNQFAQVDTRLNRTDLRINRVGASAAALASLKPAQLGEDDKFALSLGVGSYKNAQAMAMGAVFKPAENVLLNVAGSFSGSEKTFGAGVSWKFGNKSKPAVSTQSAVNSAEVLQLRQEVVMMRSQQVETNKKLHKQAEMESELKQLRRELLELKKALKK
;
A
#
# COMPACT_ATOMS: atom_id res chain seq x y z
N MET A 1 39.53 54.72 -23.79
CA MET A 1 40.53 53.74 -24.28
C MET A 1 41.24 53.16 -23.07
N PRO A 2 41.42 51.83 -22.95
CA PRO A 2 42.16 51.25 -21.84
C PRO A 2 43.61 51.75 -21.88
N VAL A 3 44.11 52.26 -20.75
CA VAL A 3 45.48 52.70 -20.60
C VAL A 3 46.29 51.50 -20.12
N ASN A 4 46.99 50.83 -21.05
CA ASN A 4 47.93 49.76 -20.72
C ASN A 4 49.17 50.37 -20.05
N GLN A 5 49.20 50.46 -18.71
CA GLN A 5 50.45 50.69 -18.00
C GLN A 5 51.16 49.35 -17.78
N THR A 6 51.98 48.97 -18.76
CA THR A 6 52.90 47.83 -18.64
C THR A 6 54.24 48.33 -18.12
N THR A 7 54.57 48.04 -16.86
CA THR A 7 55.97 48.01 -16.39
C THR A 7 56.48 46.58 -16.54
N PRO A 8 57.38 46.30 -17.51
CA PRO A 8 57.97 44.97 -17.66
C PRO A 8 59.06 44.80 -16.59
N ILE A 9 58.81 43.95 -15.61
CA ILE A 9 59.86 43.44 -14.72
C ILE A 9 60.46 42.22 -15.43
N ASN A 10 61.66 42.38 -15.99
CA ASN A 10 62.51 41.36 -16.63
C ASN A 10 62.10 39.88 -16.43
N GLY A 11 61.85 39.18 -17.55
CA GLY A 11 62.03 37.72 -17.68
C GLY A 11 60.91 36.78 -17.21
N THR A 12 60.01 37.19 -16.32
CA THR A 12 58.96 36.31 -15.74
C THR A 12 57.74 37.11 -15.24
N SER A 13 57.30 38.09 -16.03
CA SER A 13 56.45 39.17 -15.54
C SER A 13 54.99 38.74 -15.38
N LYS A 14 54.53 38.58 -14.14
CA LYS A 14 53.11 38.70 -13.79
C LYS A 14 52.64 40.10 -14.24
N GLN A 15 51.66 40.18 -15.14
CA GLN A 15 51.11 41.45 -15.62
C GLN A 15 49.73 41.68 -15.01
N VAL A 16 49.51 42.87 -14.45
CA VAL A 16 48.20 43.28 -13.94
C VAL A 16 47.62 44.26 -14.95
N VAL A 17 46.48 43.90 -15.54
CA VAL A 17 45.72 44.72 -16.48
C VAL A 17 44.61 45.42 -15.72
N THR A 18 44.52 46.73 -15.86
CA THR A 18 43.49 47.55 -15.25
C THR A 18 42.59 48.20 -16.31
N ASP A 19 41.35 48.49 -15.96
CA ASP A 19 40.49 49.36 -16.78
C ASP A 19 40.89 50.85 -16.65
N GLY A 20 40.19 51.72 -17.38
CA GLY A 20 40.41 53.17 -17.31
C GLY A 20 40.04 53.81 -15.96
N SER A 21 39.42 53.07 -15.05
CA SER A 21 39.07 53.48 -13.68
C SER A 21 40.06 52.91 -12.64
N GLY A 22 41.05 52.12 -13.07
CA GLY A 22 42.05 51.51 -12.20
C GLY A 22 41.64 50.15 -11.60
N ASN A 23 40.48 49.59 -11.95
CA ASN A 23 40.08 48.28 -11.47
C ASN A 23 40.88 47.20 -12.18
N VAL A 24 41.41 46.22 -11.42
CA VAL A 24 42.07 45.05 -12.01
C VAL A 24 41.04 44.24 -12.79
N THR A 25 41.22 44.16 -14.11
CA THR A 25 40.38 43.36 -15.01
C THR A 25 41.03 42.03 -15.37
N ASN A 26 42.35 41.95 -15.33
CA ASN A 26 43.07 40.71 -15.61
C ASN A 26 44.42 40.64 -14.90
N VAL A 27 44.87 39.43 -14.58
CA VAL A 27 46.24 39.17 -14.10
C VAL A 27 46.83 38.04 -14.96
N ILE A 28 47.72 38.39 -15.88
CA ILE A 28 48.36 37.45 -16.79
C ILE A 28 49.63 36.93 -16.11
N THR A 29 49.74 35.62 -15.94
CA THR A 29 50.93 34.96 -15.40
C THR A 29 51.38 33.87 -16.36
N THR A 30 52.68 33.82 -16.67
CA THR A 30 53.24 32.71 -17.45
C THR A 30 53.59 31.59 -16.48
N SER A 31 52.92 30.43 -16.61
CA SER A 31 53.18 29.26 -15.77
C SER A 31 54.10 28.28 -16.49
N GLN A 32 55.17 27.85 -15.83
CA GLN A 32 56.02 26.74 -16.27
C GLN A 32 55.45 25.42 -15.76
N ASN A 33 55.70 24.32 -16.46
CA ASN A 33 55.27 23.00 -15.96
C ASN A 33 56.09 22.60 -14.71
N GLU A 34 55.48 21.79 -13.83
CA GLU A 34 56.06 21.36 -12.55
C GLU A 34 57.45 20.73 -12.72
N GLU A 35 57.62 19.88 -13.73
CA GLU A 35 58.87 19.17 -14.00
C GLU A 35 60.03 20.14 -14.35
N THR A 36 59.76 21.17 -15.15
CA THR A 36 60.75 22.18 -15.54
C THR A 36 61.16 23.02 -14.34
N VAL A 37 60.20 23.38 -13.48
CA VAL A 37 60.47 24.16 -12.27
C VAL A 37 61.32 23.34 -11.29
N ILE A 38 60.96 22.07 -11.05
CA ILE A 38 61.72 21.19 -10.15
C ILE A 38 63.15 20.97 -10.68
N LYS A 39 63.32 20.73 -11.99
CA LYS A 39 64.65 20.59 -12.61
C LYS A 39 65.50 21.86 -12.49
N SER A 40 64.88 23.03 -12.58
CA SER A 40 65.60 24.31 -12.59
C SER A 40 65.86 24.87 -11.19
N TYR A 41 64.95 24.63 -10.24
CA TYR A 41 64.92 25.32 -8.95
C TYR A 41 64.78 24.41 -7.71
N GLY A 42 64.54 23.12 -7.89
CA GLY A 42 64.43 22.12 -6.82
C GLY A 42 63.01 21.81 -6.35
N GLU A 43 62.87 20.71 -5.60
CA GLU A 43 61.59 20.15 -5.15
C GLU A 43 60.82 21.05 -4.18
N THR A 44 61.49 21.98 -3.50
CA THR A 44 60.89 22.90 -2.52
C THR A 44 60.83 24.35 -3.02
N PHE A 45 61.03 24.59 -4.33
CA PHE A 45 61.03 25.95 -4.85
C PHE A 45 59.72 26.69 -4.55
N GLY A 46 59.85 27.91 -4.02
CA GLY A 46 58.72 28.74 -3.60
C GLY A 46 57.94 28.20 -2.39
N SER A 47 58.46 27.19 -1.68
CA SER A 47 57.87 26.76 -0.41
C SER A 47 58.10 27.82 0.67
N GLN A 48 57.09 28.00 1.52
CA GLN A 48 57.12 29.00 2.58
C GLN A 48 56.63 28.37 3.88
N ALA A 49 57.35 28.62 4.99
CA ALA A 49 56.98 28.15 6.31
C ALA A 49 57.10 29.30 7.33
N PHE A 50 55.98 29.64 7.97
CA PHE A 50 55.90 30.72 8.94
C PHE A 50 55.33 30.22 10.26
N GLY A 51 56.13 30.29 11.33
CA GLY A 51 55.73 29.90 12.67
C GLY A 51 56.77 29.01 13.37
N TYR A 52 56.70 28.92 14.69
CA TYR A 52 57.62 28.07 15.47
C TYR A 52 57.51 26.61 15.02
N LYS A 53 58.61 26.05 14.51
CA LYS A 53 58.68 24.69 13.94
C LYS A 53 57.69 24.42 12.79
N ALA A 54 57.27 25.45 12.07
CA ALA A 54 56.57 25.26 10.80
C ALA A 54 57.53 24.69 9.74
N SER A 55 57.05 23.85 8.83
CA SER A 55 57.87 23.26 7.76
C SER A 55 57.08 23.03 6.48
N SER A 56 57.73 23.22 5.33
CA SER A 56 57.13 23.04 4.01
C SER A 56 58.06 22.27 3.10
N HIS A 57 57.63 21.09 2.66
CA HIS A 57 58.51 20.10 2.00
C HIS A 57 58.20 19.88 0.52
N GLY A 58 57.30 20.66 -0.09
CA GLY A 58 56.93 20.52 -1.49
C GLY A 58 57.00 21.82 -2.27
N LEU A 59 57.02 21.69 -3.60
CA LEU A 59 57.05 22.80 -4.53
C LEU A 59 55.86 23.72 -4.29
N LEU A 60 56.08 25.02 -4.11
CA LEU A 60 55.04 26.02 -3.84
C LEU A 60 54.18 25.73 -2.59
N ALA A 61 54.66 24.88 -1.66
CA ALA A 61 53.90 24.51 -0.48
C ALA A 61 53.94 25.59 0.61
N ASN A 62 52.84 25.81 1.32
CA ASN A 62 52.69 26.91 2.27
C ASN A 62 52.27 26.42 3.65
N SER A 63 53.08 26.66 4.68
CA SER A 63 52.77 26.33 6.07
C SER A 63 52.74 27.61 6.91
N PHE A 64 51.61 27.88 7.56
CA PHE A 64 51.41 29.05 8.42
C PHE A 64 50.83 28.62 9.78
N GLY A 65 51.62 28.73 10.83
CA GLY A 65 51.24 28.37 12.20
C GLY A 65 52.30 27.53 12.90
N ALA A 66 52.37 27.60 14.22
CA ALA A 66 53.33 26.81 14.99
C ALA A 66 53.11 25.30 14.72
N TYR A 67 54.17 24.57 14.40
CA TYR A 67 54.14 23.15 14.04
C TYR A 67 53.28 22.79 12.81
N SER A 68 52.89 23.78 11.99
CA SER A 68 52.20 23.49 10.73
C SER A 68 53.15 22.79 9.76
N THR A 69 52.64 21.83 8.99
CA THR A 69 53.45 21.03 8.06
C THR A 69 52.74 20.87 6.72
N THR A 70 53.47 21.09 5.63
CA THR A 70 53.04 20.70 4.28
C THR A 70 54.00 19.68 3.70
N GLY A 71 53.45 18.63 3.09
CA GLY A 71 54.21 17.44 2.68
C GLY A 71 54.42 17.28 1.18
N ALA A 72 53.70 18.04 0.34
CA ALA A 72 53.67 17.81 -1.11
C ALA A 72 53.49 19.10 -1.91
N THR A 73 53.70 19.00 -3.23
CA THR A 73 53.54 20.12 -4.18
C THR A 73 52.18 20.81 -4.02
N GLY A 74 52.23 22.14 -3.88
CA GLY A 74 51.06 23.01 -3.81
C GLY A 74 50.18 22.81 -2.57
N ALA A 75 50.61 22.00 -1.60
CA ALA A 75 49.86 21.80 -0.37
C ALA A 75 49.89 23.06 0.49
N SER A 76 48.81 23.32 1.22
CA SER A 76 48.69 24.51 2.07
C SER A 76 48.12 24.17 3.45
N ALA A 77 48.84 24.53 4.51
CA ALA A 77 48.47 24.27 5.90
C ALA A 77 48.41 25.60 6.68
N TYR A 78 47.24 25.94 7.24
CA TYR A 78 46.99 27.16 7.99
C TYR A 78 46.42 26.84 9.38
N GLY A 79 47.11 27.25 10.43
CA GLY A 79 46.76 26.98 11.82
C GLY A 79 47.83 26.14 12.53
N ALA A 80 47.95 26.28 13.85
CA ALA A 80 48.93 25.51 14.61
C ALA A 80 48.64 24.00 14.50
N GLN A 81 49.68 23.19 14.31
CA GLN A 81 49.61 21.74 14.09
C GLN A 81 48.81 21.29 12.86
N SER A 82 48.39 22.22 11.97
CA SER A 82 47.74 21.84 10.71
C SER A 82 48.70 21.05 9.81
N SER A 83 48.19 20.08 9.07
CA SER A 83 48.99 19.21 8.21
C SER A 83 48.31 18.98 6.86
N ALA A 84 48.91 19.46 5.78
CA ALA A 84 48.46 19.18 4.42
C ALA A 84 49.52 18.33 3.69
N LEU A 85 49.30 17.02 3.66
CA LEU A 85 50.28 16.01 3.27
C LEU A 85 50.14 15.57 1.82
N GLY A 86 48.94 15.68 1.24
CA GLY A 86 48.67 15.31 -0.15
C GLY A 86 49.02 16.42 -1.13
N LYS A 87 49.30 16.05 -2.39
CA LYS A 87 49.50 17.01 -3.47
C LYS A 87 48.24 17.90 -3.63
N PHE A 88 48.42 19.22 -3.71
CA PHE A 88 47.34 20.20 -3.76
C PHE A 88 46.33 20.13 -2.59
N SER A 89 46.70 19.49 -1.49
CA SER A 89 45.82 19.39 -0.32
C SER A 89 45.78 20.68 0.48
N THR A 90 44.68 20.93 1.19
CA THR A 90 44.49 22.14 2.01
C THR A 90 44.02 21.78 3.41
N ALA A 91 44.76 22.19 4.45
CA ALA A 91 44.38 22.02 5.84
C ALA A 91 44.27 23.39 6.53
N ILE A 92 43.07 23.75 7.01
CA ILE A 92 42.81 25.02 7.70
C ILE A 92 42.17 24.74 9.06
N GLY A 93 42.82 25.20 10.13
CA GLY A 93 42.37 25.04 11.52
C GLY A 93 43.38 24.30 12.38
N PHE A 94 43.30 24.50 13.69
CA PHE A 94 44.18 23.83 14.65
C PHE A 94 44.08 22.30 14.51
N ASN A 95 45.22 21.65 14.31
CA ASN A 95 45.32 20.20 14.12
C ASN A 95 44.42 19.63 13.01
N SER A 96 44.10 20.44 11.99
CA SER A 96 43.42 19.98 10.77
C SER A 96 44.37 19.12 9.92
N LYS A 97 43.84 18.12 9.21
CA LYS A 97 44.65 17.15 8.44
C LYS A 97 44.04 16.85 7.08
N ALA A 98 44.74 17.23 6.01
CA ALA A 98 44.41 16.85 4.64
C ALA A 98 45.49 15.89 4.12
N ILE A 99 45.16 14.60 4.03
CA ILE A 99 46.18 13.53 3.93
C ILE A 99 46.50 13.15 2.48
N GLN A 100 45.50 13.14 1.60
CA GLN A 100 45.62 12.62 0.24
C GLN A 100 45.54 13.74 -0.79
N LYS A 101 45.87 13.42 -2.05
CA LYS A 101 45.83 14.36 -3.16
C LYS A 101 44.44 15.02 -3.26
N ASP A 102 44.43 16.32 -3.52
CA ASP A 102 43.23 17.15 -3.70
C ASP A 102 42.27 17.14 -2.49
N SER A 103 42.71 16.68 -1.32
CA SER A 103 41.88 16.64 -0.12
C SER A 103 41.90 17.96 0.64
N SER A 104 40.79 18.30 1.29
CA SER A 104 40.60 19.57 1.99
C SER A 104 40.01 19.36 3.38
N ALA A 105 40.67 19.84 4.43
CA ALA A 105 40.22 19.75 5.81
C ALA A 105 40.10 21.15 6.43
N LEU A 106 38.88 21.58 6.72
CA LEU A 106 38.54 22.93 7.12
C LEU A 106 37.84 22.90 8.48
N GLY A 107 38.58 23.11 9.57
CA GLY A 107 38.08 23.17 10.94
C GLY A 107 39.06 22.62 11.98
N TYR A 108 38.82 22.95 13.25
CA TYR A 108 39.53 22.36 14.39
C TYR A 108 39.43 20.82 14.35
N PHE A 109 40.55 20.10 14.26
CA PHE A 109 40.58 18.63 14.14
C PHE A 109 39.78 18.06 12.93
N ALA A 110 39.53 18.86 11.88
CA ALA A 110 38.95 18.31 10.65
C ALA A 110 39.96 17.38 9.95
N GLU A 111 39.50 16.27 9.39
CA GLU A 111 40.37 15.26 8.78
C GLU A 111 39.81 14.76 7.42
N ALA A 112 40.50 15.11 6.33
CA ALA A 112 40.21 14.63 4.98
C ALA A 112 41.22 13.53 4.58
N LYS A 113 40.83 12.27 4.80
CA LYS A 113 41.72 11.10 4.73
C LYS A 113 41.92 10.52 3.32
N ALA A 114 41.07 10.89 2.37
CA ALA A 114 40.99 10.25 1.06
C ALA A 114 41.15 11.26 -0.07
N GLN A 115 41.45 10.76 -1.27
CA GLN A 115 41.62 11.61 -2.45
C GLN A 115 40.33 12.37 -2.78
N ASP A 116 40.45 13.62 -3.22
CA ASP A 116 39.31 14.46 -3.62
C ASP A 116 38.25 14.64 -2.50
N SER A 117 38.62 14.42 -1.23
CA SER A 117 37.68 14.47 -0.11
C SER A 117 37.68 15.81 0.61
N LEU A 118 36.54 16.21 1.17
CA LEU A 118 36.36 17.46 1.90
C LEU A 118 35.80 17.19 3.30
N ALA A 119 36.52 17.58 4.34
CA ALA A 119 36.04 17.62 5.71
C ALA A 119 35.84 19.08 6.11
N LEU A 120 34.57 19.53 6.22
CA LEU A 120 34.20 20.91 6.55
C LEU A 120 33.47 20.96 7.89
N GLY A 121 34.15 21.41 8.93
CA GLY A 121 33.64 21.55 10.29
C GLY A 121 34.56 20.91 11.32
N ALA A 122 34.47 21.37 12.58
CA ALA A 122 35.31 20.85 13.64
C ALA A 122 35.08 19.34 13.87
N ASN A 123 36.14 18.55 14.02
CA ASN A 123 36.07 17.08 14.16
C ASN A 123 35.31 16.36 13.04
N SER A 124 35.17 16.97 11.86
CA SER A 124 34.59 16.30 10.69
C SER A 124 35.62 15.37 10.05
N THR A 125 35.19 14.22 9.53
CA THR A 125 36.08 13.22 8.94
C THR A 125 35.55 12.74 7.60
N ALA A 126 36.28 12.97 6.52
CA ALA A 126 35.98 12.44 5.19
C ALA A 126 36.89 11.24 4.89
N GLU A 127 36.34 10.02 5.03
CA GLU A 127 37.11 8.77 5.01
C GLU A 127 37.26 8.15 3.62
N LYS A 128 36.39 8.54 2.67
CA LYS A 128 36.36 7.94 1.33
C LYS A 128 36.58 8.96 0.22
N GLU A 129 37.00 8.47 -0.94
CA GLU A 129 37.30 9.30 -2.10
C GLU A 129 36.07 10.09 -2.56
N LYS A 130 36.29 11.33 -3.01
CA LYS A 130 35.22 12.21 -3.53
C LYS A 130 34.06 12.39 -2.55
N SER A 131 34.32 12.28 -1.25
CA SER A 131 33.31 12.40 -0.20
C SER A 131 33.41 13.73 0.53
N VAL A 132 32.27 14.24 1.00
CA VAL A 132 32.17 15.49 1.75
C VAL A 132 31.58 15.20 3.13
N ALA A 133 32.33 15.44 4.20
CA ALA A 133 31.82 15.47 5.56
C ALA A 133 31.48 16.92 5.93
N LEU A 134 30.18 17.24 5.94
CA LEU A 134 29.67 18.60 6.14
C LEU A 134 29.10 18.77 7.55
N GLY A 135 29.76 19.60 8.36
CA GLY A 135 29.37 19.96 9.71
C GLY A 135 30.22 19.28 10.80
N ASN A 136 30.13 19.85 12.01
CA ASN A 136 30.86 19.36 13.18
C ASN A 136 30.54 17.88 13.49
N TYR A 137 31.55 17.04 13.72
CA TYR A 137 31.41 15.58 13.92
C TYR A 137 30.76 14.79 12.77
N SER A 138 30.62 15.37 11.57
CA SER A 138 30.15 14.60 10.42
C SER A 138 31.21 13.60 9.96
N ILE A 139 30.76 12.41 9.56
CA ILE A 139 31.62 11.36 9.01
C ILE A 139 31.08 10.97 7.64
N ALA A 140 31.91 11.10 6.61
CA ALA A 140 31.63 10.64 5.26
C ALA A 140 32.38 9.32 4.98
N ASP A 141 31.69 8.21 5.20
CA ASP A 141 32.22 6.84 5.16
C ASP A 141 31.96 6.11 3.82
N ARG A 142 31.42 6.83 2.82
CA ARG A 142 31.11 6.31 1.47
C ARG A 142 31.66 7.22 0.38
N ALA A 143 32.21 6.63 -0.67
CA ALA A 143 32.74 7.37 -1.81
C ALA A 143 31.62 8.07 -2.60
N ASN A 144 31.91 9.23 -3.20
CA ASN A 144 30.95 10.04 -3.96
C ASN A 144 29.68 10.42 -3.17
N THR A 145 29.83 10.82 -1.89
CA THR A 145 28.69 11.21 -1.05
C THR A 145 28.92 12.50 -0.29
N VAL A 146 27.83 13.19 0.06
CA VAL A 146 27.83 14.26 1.06
C VAL A 146 27.16 13.73 2.33
N SER A 147 27.91 13.65 3.42
CA SER A 147 27.40 13.29 4.74
C SER A 147 27.21 14.54 5.58
N VAL A 148 25.98 14.77 6.04
CA VAL A 148 25.64 15.87 6.96
C VAL A 148 25.57 15.44 8.42
N GLY A 149 26.10 14.25 8.75
CA GLY A 149 26.05 13.68 10.09
C GLY A 149 26.99 12.49 10.25
N SER A 150 26.77 11.68 11.28
CA SER A 150 27.56 10.50 11.58
C SER A 150 26.67 9.39 12.13
N LYS A 151 26.71 8.22 11.49
CA LYS A 151 26.03 7.02 12.01
C LYS A 151 26.67 6.55 13.32
N GLN A 152 28.01 6.60 13.39
CA GLN A 152 28.79 6.14 14.54
C GLN A 152 28.46 6.96 15.79
N ALA A 153 28.20 8.26 15.64
CA ALA A 153 27.81 9.16 16.74
C ALA A 153 26.28 9.29 16.90
N ASN A 154 25.48 8.50 16.17
CA ASN A 154 24.01 8.61 16.06
C ASN A 154 23.51 10.05 15.82
N TYR A 155 24.24 10.79 15.01
CA TYR A 155 24.04 12.21 14.79
C TYR A 155 23.54 12.45 13.36
N ARG A 156 22.28 12.89 13.20
CA ARG A 156 21.68 13.21 11.91
C ARG A 156 21.17 14.64 11.94
N ARG A 157 21.42 15.39 10.86
CA ARG A 157 20.90 16.76 10.69
C ARG A 157 19.68 16.74 9.78
N GLN A 158 18.76 17.64 10.04
CA GLN A 158 17.71 17.99 9.07
C GLN A 158 18.31 18.92 8.02
N ILE A 159 17.91 18.72 6.76
CA ILE A 159 18.18 19.64 5.66
C ILE A 159 16.89 20.41 5.43
N VAL A 160 16.87 21.70 5.79
CA VAL A 160 15.68 22.55 5.76
C VAL A 160 15.75 23.55 4.62
N ASN A 161 14.61 24.14 4.25
CA ASN A 161 14.47 25.09 3.13
C ASN A 161 14.84 24.48 1.75
N VAL A 162 14.52 23.20 1.56
CA VAL A 162 14.68 22.50 0.28
C VAL A 162 13.48 22.82 -0.61
N ALA A 163 13.73 23.52 -1.73
CA ALA A 163 12.72 23.75 -2.76
C ALA A 163 12.22 22.43 -3.36
N ASP A 164 11.15 22.46 -4.14
CA ASP A 164 10.70 21.26 -4.86
C ASP A 164 11.73 20.86 -5.89
N GLY A 165 12.01 19.56 -5.97
CA GLY A 165 12.78 19.02 -7.08
C GLY A 165 11.99 19.12 -8.39
N THR A 166 12.68 19.54 -9.46
CA THR A 166 12.12 19.73 -10.81
C THR A 166 12.76 18.82 -11.86
N GLU A 167 13.96 18.32 -11.58
CA GLU A 167 14.73 17.41 -12.44
C GLU A 167 14.92 16.03 -11.78
N ASP A 168 15.32 15.02 -12.55
CA ASP A 168 15.42 13.62 -12.11
C ASP A 168 16.36 13.38 -10.92
N TYR A 169 17.37 14.25 -10.74
CA TYR A 169 18.39 14.12 -9.69
C TYR A 169 18.24 15.14 -8.56
N ASP A 170 17.14 15.88 -8.52
CA ASP A 170 16.87 16.82 -7.44
C ASP A 170 16.40 16.10 -6.16
N ALA A 171 16.65 16.72 -5.01
CA ALA A 171 16.14 16.23 -3.75
C ALA A 171 14.61 16.45 -3.66
N VAL A 172 13.88 15.42 -3.22
CA VAL A 172 12.44 15.51 -2.94
C VAL A 172 12.21 16.03 -1.52
N ASN A 173 11.35 17.04 -1.36
CA ASN A 173 10.96 17.53 -0.05
C ASN A 173 9.68 16.87 0.49
N VAL A 174 9.36 17.11 1.77
CA VAL A 174 8.20 16.49 2.44
C VAL A 174 6.87 16.92 1.80
N ARG A 175 6.78 18.12 1.23
CA ARG A 175 5.54 18.57 0.56
C ARG A 175 5.24 17.73 -0.67
N GLN A 176 6.23 17.42 -1.49
CA GLN A 176 6.08 16.54 -2.65
C GLN A 176 5.68 15.12 -2.22
N LEU A 177 6.24 14.60 -1.12
CA LEU A 177 5.85 13.30 -0.57
C LEU A 177 4.40 13.28 -0.08
N ASN A 178 3.96 14.30 0.65
CA ASN A 178 2.58 14.42 1.14
C ASN A 178 1.56 14.51 -0.02
N ALA A 179 1.94 15.10 -1.15
CA ALA A 179 1.11 15.11 -2.35
C ALA A 179 0.90 13.69 -2.92
N VAL A 180 1.93 12.84 -2.87
CA VAL A 180 1.81 11.42 -3.25
C VAL A 180 0.92 10.66 -2.25
N GLU A 181 1.09 10.89 -0.95
CA GLU A 181 0.25 10.28 0.09
C GLU A 181 -1.23 10.61 -0.10
N ALA A 182 -1.56 11.88 -0.41
CA ALA A 182 -2.93 12.30 -0.71
C ALA A 182 -3.51 11.57 -1.93
N LYS A 183 -2.70 11.36 -2.97
CA LYS A 183 -3.10 10.60 -4.17
C LYS A 183 -3.37 9.13 -3.86
N ILE A 184 -2.58 8.52 -2.97
CA ILE A 184 -2.81 7.14 -2.49
C ILE A 184 -4.14 7.07 -1.71
N GLY A 185 -4.44 8.07 -0.88
CA GLY A 185 -5.73 8.18 -0.20
C GLY A 185 -6.93 8.17 -1.16
N GLN A 186 -6.82 8.86 -2.30
CA GLN A 186 -7.87 8.85 -3.34
C GLN A 186 -8.06 7.47 -3.97
N VAL A 187 -6.96 6.75 -4.22
CA VAL A 187 -7.00 5.38 -4.77
C VAL A 187 -7.69 4.42 -3.79
N ASN A 188 -7.42 4.53 -2.48
CA ASN A 188 -8.09 3.72 -1.47
C ASN A 188 -9.60 3.95 -1.44
N ASN A 189 -10.04 5.21 -1.61
CA ASN A 189 -11.46 5.54 -1.71
C ASN A 189 -12.10 4.92 -2.97
N GLN A 190 -11.38 4.91 -4.10
CA GLN A 190 -11.84 4.24 -5.31
C GLN A 190 -12.00 2.72 -5.09
N PHE A 191 -11.06 2.08 -4.39
CA PHE A 191 -11.17 0.66 -4.06
C PHE A 191 -12.37 0.34 -3.18
N ALA A 192 -12.66 1.14 -2.15
CA ALA A 192 -13.85 0.94 -1.30
C ALA A 192 -15.17 1.06 -2.10
N GLN A 193 -15.21 1.96 -3.08
CA GLN A 193 -16.35 2.09 -3.99
C GLN A 193 -16.50 0.86 -4.90
N VAL A 194 -15.39 0.33 -5.41
CA VAL A 194 -15.39 -0.90 -6.21
C VAL A 194 -15.91 -2.07 -5.37
N ASP A 195 -15.44 -2.25 -4.15
CA ASP A 195 -15.89 -3.31 -3.24
C ASP A 195 -17.41 -3.24 -3.00
N THR A 196 -17.93 -2.03 -2.73
CA THR A 196 -19.38 -1.81 -2.59
C THR A 196 -20.16 -2.18 -3.85
N ARG A 197 -19.61 -1.86 -5.04
CA ARG A 197 -20.24 -2.21 -6.33
C ARG A 197 -20.19 -3.72 -6.59
N LEU A 198 -19.10 -4.39 -6.22
CA LEU A 198 -18.98 -5.84 -6.34
C LEU A 198 -19.98 -6.55 -5.42
N ASN A 199 -20.04 -6.17 -4.15
CA ASN A 199 -21.03 -6.70 -3.19
C ASN A 199 -22.48 -6.52 -3.70
N ARG A 200 -22.79 -5.34 -4.28
CA ARG A 200 -24.09 -5.11 -4.91
C ARG A 200 -24.30 -6.03 -6.11
N THR A 201 -23.28 -6.23 -6.93
CA THR A 201 -23.36 -7.10 -8.12
C THR A 201 -23.57 -8.56 -7.71
N ASP A 202 -22.89 -9.05 -6.69
CA ASP A 202 -23.10 -10.40 -6.14
C ASP A 202 -24.53 -10.61 -5.65
N LEU A 203 -25.09 -9.62 -4.94
CA LEU A 203 -26.50 -9.66 -4.54
C LEU A 203 -27.45 -9.66 -5.74
N ARG A 204 -27.17 -8.88 -6.78
CA ARG A 204 -27.97 -8.88 -8.02
C ARG A 204 -27.89 -10.22 -8.73
N ILE A 205 -26.71 -10.82 -8.85
CA ILE A 205 -26.51 -12.14 -9.43
C ILE A 205 -27.31 -13.18 -8.65
N ASN A 206 -27.27 -13.15 -7.31
CA ASN A 206 -28.04 -14.10 -6.50
C ASN A 206 -29.55 -13.93 -6.71
N ARG A 207 -30.05 -12.69 -6.79
CA ARG A 207 -31.47 -12.37 -7.07
C ARG A 207 -31.91 -12.81 -8.46
N VAL A 208 -31.05 -12.63 -9.46
CA VAL A 208 -31.30 -13.10 -10.84
C VAL A 208 -31.30 -14.64 -10.88
N GLY A 209 -30.38 -15.30 -10.19
CA GLY A 209 -30.37 -16.76 -10.03
C GLY A 209 -31.66 -17.30 -9.39
N ALA A 210 -32.11 -16.66 -8.31
CA ALA A 210 -33.36 -17.02 -7.64
C ALA A 210 -34.58 -16.78 -8.55
N SER A 211 -34.57 -15.68 -9.31
CA SER A 211 -35.59 -15.33 -10.31
C SER A 211 -35.69 -16.39 -11.40
N ALA A 212 -34.56 -16.83 -11.94
CA ALA A 212 -34.52 -17.92 -12.92
C ALA A 212 -35.07 -19.22 -12.34
N ALA A 213 -34.74 -19.56 -11.09
CA ALA A 213 -35.30 -20.73 -10.40
C ALA A 213 -36.83 -20.61 -10.19
N ALA A 214 -37.33 -19.40 -9.88
CA ALA A 214 -38.76 -19.15 -9.70
C ALA A 214 -39.53 -19.26 -11.02
N LEU A 215 -38.96 -18.73 -12.11
CA LEU A 215 -39.54 -18.86 -13.45
C LEU A 215 -39.53 -20.33 -13.91
N ALA A 216 -38.48 -21.09 -13.61
CA ALA A 216 -38.40 -22.50 -13.95
C ALA A 216 -39.38 -23.39 -13.16
N SER A 217 -39.82 -22.94 -11.97
CA SER A 217 -40.84 -23.66 -11.19
C SER A 217 -42.27 -23.41 -11.68
N LEU A 218 -42.47 -22.45 -12.60
CA LEU A 218 -43.74 -22.24 -13.28
C LEU A 218 -44.05 -23.46 -14.15
N LYS A 219 -44.97 -24.29 -13.67
CA LYS A 219 -45.47 -25.41 -14.47
C LYS A 219 -46.54 -24.89 -15.43
N PRO A 220 -46.44 -25.18 -16.74
CA PRO A 220 -47.59 -24.99 -17.60
C PRO A 220 -48.71 -25.88 -17.04
N ALA A 221 -49.82 -25.26 -16.64
CA ALA A 221 -50.98 -26.01 -16.18
C ALA A 221 -51.39 -27.00 -17.28
N GLN A 222 -51.76 -28.22 -16.90
CA GLN A 222 -52.37 -29.16 -17.83
C GLN A 222 -53.75 -28.63 -18.21
N LEU A 223 -53.78 -27.77 -19.24
CA LEU A 223 -55.00 -27.23 -19.83
C LEU A 223 -55.75 -28.36 -20.53
N GLY A 224 -57.00 -28.61 -20.12
CA GLY A 224 -57.89 -29.59 -20.73
C GLY A 224 -58.19 -29.32 -22.21
N GLU A 225 -59.07 -30.13 -22.82
CA GLU A 225 -59.47 -29.92 -24.23
C GLU A 225 -60.15 -28.55 -24.43
N ASP A 226 -60.90 -28.06 -23.43
CA ASP A 226 -61.66 -26.81 -23.53
C ASP A 226 -60.99 -25.59 -22.84
N ASP A 227 -59.94 -25.80 -22.04
CA ASP A 227 -59.29 -24.71 -21.32
C ASP A 227 -58.36 -23.90 -22.24
N LYS A 228 -58.57 -22.58 -22.30
CA LYS A 228 -57.78 -21.66 -23.15
C LYS A 228 -56.73 -20.86 -22.39
N PHE A 229 -56.82 -20.77 -21.06
CA PHE A 229 -56.00 -19.88 -20.24
C PHE A 229 -55.67 -20.49 -18.88
N ALA A 230 -54.43 -20.33 -18.42
CA ALA A 230 -54.01 -20.69 -17.08
C ALA A 230 -53.03 -19.67 -16.48
N LEU A 231 -53.10 -19.50 -15.17
CA LEU A 231 -52.16 -18.72 -14.37
C LEU A 231 -51.32 -19.66 -13.50
N SER A 232 -50.05 -19.32 -13.31
CA SER A 232 -49.08 -20.05 -12.49
C SER A 232 -48.31 -19.10 -11.58
N LEU A 233 -47.99 -19.59 -10.39
CA LEU A 233 -47.15 -18.91 -9.41
C LEU A 233 -45.96 -19.81 -9.09
N GLY A 234 -44.77 -19.21 -9.03
CA GLY A 234 -43.52 -19.91 -8.79
C GLY A 234 -42.72 -19.19 -7.73
N VAL A 235 -42.00 -19.95 -6.92
CA VAL A 235 -41.00 -19.42 -6.00
C VAL A 235 -39.67 -20.08 -6.32
N GLY A 236 -38.59 -19.34 -6.11
CA GLY A 236 -37.24 -19.79 -6.40
C GLY A 236 -36.26 -19.22 -5.40
N SER A 237 -35.23 -20.00 -5.10
CA SER A 237 -34.15 -19.61 -4.19
C SER A 237 -32.82 -19.88 -4.88
N TYR A 238 -31.85 -18.99 -4.66
CA TYR A 238 -30.46 -19.19 -5.07
C TYR A 238 -29.53 -18.54 -4.06
N LYS A 239 -28.65 -19.35 -3.47
CA LYS A 239 -27.82 -18.97 -2.32
C LYS A 239 -28.67 -18.31 -1.23
N ASN A 240 -28.45 -17.02 -0.95
CA ASN A 240 -29.12 -16.25 0.08
C ASN A 240 -30.25 -15.34 -0.45
N ALA A 241 -30.68 -15.51 -1.71
CA ALA A 241 -31.74 -14.72 -2.32
C ALA A 241 -32.97 -15.58 -2.64
N GLN A 242 -34.16 -14.98 -2.56
CA GLN A 242 -35.43 -15.58 -2.93
C GLN A 242 -36.13 -14.71 -3.98
N ALA A 243 -36.92 -15.34 -4.85
CA ALA A 243 -37.68 -14.67 -5.88
C ALA A 243 -39.06 -15.31 -6.02
N MET A 244 -40.00 -14.51 -6.50
CA MET A 244 -41.33 -14.96 -6.89
C MET A 244 -41.51 -14.71 -8.38
N ALA A 245 -42.21 -15.62 -9.04
CA ALA A 245 -42.55 -15.53 -10.44
C ALA A 245 -44.05 -15.74 -10.64
N MET A 246 -44.58 -15.07 -11.65
CA MET A 246 -45.94 -15.22 -12.12
C MET A 246 -45.90 -15.50 -13.61
N GLY A 247 -46.63 -16.50 -14.06
CA GLY A 247 -46.72 -16.86 -15.47
C GLY A 247 -48.16 -17.03 -15.92
N ALA A 248 -48.46 -16.59 -17.12
CA ALA A 248 -49.72 -16.86 -17.80
C ALA A 248 -49.44 -17.70 -19.05
N VAL A 249 -50.28 -18.71 -19.28
CA VAL A 249 -50.23 -19.56 -20.46
C VAL A 249 -51.55 -19.42 -21.21
N PHE A 250 -51.48 -19.20 -22.52
CA PHE A 250 -52.61 -19.09 -23.42
C PHE A 250 -52.52 -20.16 -24.51
N LYS A 251 -53.63 -20.85 -24.78
CA LYS A 251 -53.74 -21.94 -25.76
C LYS A 251 -54.64 -21.50 -26.91
N PRO A 252 -54.10 -20.81 -27.95
CA PRO A 252 -54.89 -20.33 -29.08
C PRO A 252 -55.42 -21.46 -29.98
N ALA A 253 -54.71 -22.58 -30.04
CA ALA A 253 -55.08 -23.77 -30.82
C ALA A 253 -54.69 -25.03 -30.03
N GLU A 254 -55.30 -26.18 -30.36
CA GLU A 254 -55.07 -27.44 -29.61
C GLU A 254 -53.60 -27.88 -29.56
N ASN A 255 -52.81 -27.49 -30.55
CA ASN A 255 -51.41 -27.86 -30.73
C ASN A 255 -50.42 -26.72 -30.41
N VAL A 256 -50.89 -25.55 -29.98
CA VAL A 256 -50.04 -24.37 -29.71
C VAL A 256 -50.26 -23.84 -28.30
N LEU A 257 -49.17 -23.67 -27.55
CA LEU A 257 -49.16 -22.99 -26.25
C LEU A 257 -48.26 -21.77 -26.32
N LEU A 258 -48.75 -20.63 -25.85
CA LEU A 258 -47.97 -19.41 -25.64
C LEU A 258 -47.81 -19.20 -24.14
N ASN A 259 -46.60 -18.96 -23.65
CA ASN A 259 -46.34 -18.64 -22.25
C ASN A 259 -45.65 -17.29 -22.10
N VAL A 260 -46.10 -16.51 -21.13
CA VAL A 260 -45.46 -15.26 -20.71
C VAL A 260 -45.27 -15.32 -19.21
N ALA A 261 -44.11 -14.89 -18.72
CA ALA A 261 -43.79 -14.93 -17.31
C ALA A 261 -42.92 -13.74 -16.90
N GLY A 262 -43.11 -13.30 -15.66
CA GLY A 262 -42.29 -12.29 -15.02
C GLY A 262 -41.91 -12.72 -13.61
N SER A 263 -40.77 -12.28 -13.12
CA SER A 263 -40.33 -12.49 -11.75
C SER A 263 -39.86 -11.21 -11.09
N PHE A 264 -39.87 -11.22 -9.76
CA PHE A 264 -39.34 -10.15 -8.94
C PHE A 264 -38.54 -10.74 -7.76
N SER A 265 -37.39 -10.15 -7.48
CA SER A 265 -36.50 -10.50 -6.37
C SER A 265 -35.83 -9.23 -5.84
N GLY A 266 -36.36 -8.71 -4.74
CA GLY A 266 -35.96 -7.39 -4.23
C GLY A 266 -36.18 -6.30 -5.29
N SER A 267 -35.09 -5.64 -5.72
CA SER A 267 -35.11 -4.63 -6.78
C SER A 267 -35.03 -5.19 -8.20
N GLU A 268 -34.64 -6.45 -8.38
CA GLU A 268 -34.47 -7.04 -9.71
C GLU A 268 -35.81 -7.58 -10.22
N LYS A 269 -36.08 -7.33 -11.50
CA LYS A 269 -37.25 -7.84 -12.21
C LYS A 269 -36.77 -8.54 -13.48
N THR A 270 -37.33 -9.69 -13.80
CA THR A 270 -37.02 -10.40 -15.05
C THR A 270 -38.31 -10.79 -15.76
N PHE A 271 -38.26 -10.93 -17.09
CA PHE A 271 -39.41 -11.28 -17.91
C PHE A 271 -38.99 -12.27 -19.00
N GLY A 272 -39.88 -13.15 -19.40
CA GLY A 272 -39.67 -14.12 -20.47
C GLY A 272 -40.98 -14.46 -21.16
N ALA A 273 -40.88 -14.87 -22.43
CA ALA A 273 -41.99 -15.38 -23.20
C ALA A 273 -41.52 -16.56 -24.05
N GLY A 274 -42.43 -17.47 -24.39
CA GLY A 274 -42.13 -18.65 -25.18
C GLY A 274 -43.36 -19.17 -25.93
N VAL A 275 -43.10 -20.14 -26.81
CA VAL A 275 -44.10 -20.86 -27.59
C VAL A 275 -43.74 -22.33 -27.63
N SER A 276 -44.74 -23.20 -27.52
CA SER A 276 -44.60 -24.65 -27.62
C SER A 276 -45.58 -25.20 -28.65
N TRP A 277 -45.11 -26.11 -29.50
CA TRP A 277 -45.92 -26.82 -30.49
C TRP A 277 -45.97 -28.32 -30.18
N LYS A 278 -47.16 -28.93 -30.24
CA LYS A 278 -47.37 -30.38 -30.04
C LYS A 278 -47.60 -31.08 -31.38
N PHE A 279 -46.91 -32.19 -31.62
CA PHE A 279 -47.04 -33.04 -32.81
C PHE A 279 -47.57 -34.44 -32.44
N GLY A 280 -48.52 -34.99 -33.20
CA GLY A 280 -49.07 -36.36 -33.03
C GLY A 280 -50.60 -36.48 -33.13
N ASN A 281 -51.12 -37.64 -33.56
CA ASN A 281 -52.55 -37.92 -33.76
C ASN A 281 -53.31 -38.24 -32.45
N LYS A 282 -54.56 -37.77 -32.34
CA LYS A 282 -55.49 -38.05 -31.23
C LYS A 282 -55.95 -39.51 -31.26
N SER A 283 -55.60 -40.30 -30.25
CA SER A 283 -56.38 -41.48 -29.88
C SER A 283 -57.37 -41.07 -28.78
N LYS A 284 -58.60 -40.71 -29.13
CA LYS A 284 -59.71 -40.77 -28.16
C LYS A 284 -60.16 -42.23 -28.03
N PRO A 285 -60.71 -42.61 -26.88
CA PRO A 285 -62.15 -42.84 -26.93
C PRO A 285 -62.92 -41.99 -25.93
N ALA A 286 -64.20 -41.90 -26.23
CA ALA A 286 -65.20 -41.00 -25.70
C ALA A 286 -65.73 -41.40 -24.31
N VAL A 287 -65.99 -40.37 -23.49
CA VAL A 287 -67.22 -40.08 -22.71
C VAL A 287 -67.72 -41.05 -21.62
N SER A 288 -67.92 -40.47 -20.41
CA SER A 288 -68.95 -40.71 -19.36
C SER A 288 -68.99 -42.12 -18.72
N THR A 289 -68.87 -42.30 -17.41
CA THR A 289 -69.83 -41.82 -16.39
C THR A 289 -69.20 -41.68 -15.01
N GLN A 290 -69.69 -40.67 -14.31
CA GLN A 290 -69.55 -40.44 -12.88
C GLN A 290 -70.28 -41.51 -12.05
N SER A 291 -69.72 -42.70 -11.88
CA SER A 291 -70.26 -43.73 -10.97
C SER A 291 -69.40 -45.01 -10.93
N ALA A 292 -68.18 -44.94 -10.41
CA ALA A 292 -67.47 -46.12 -9.92
C ALA A 292 -66.32 -45.70 -9.00
N VAL A 293 -66.63 -44.97 -7.92
CA VAL A 293 -65.69 -44.93 -6.79
C VAL A 293 -65.73 -46.33 -6.19
N ASN A 294 -64.64 -47.06 -6.34
CA ASN A 294 -64.45 -48.44 -5.93
C ASN A 294 -64.90 -48.59 -4.46
N SER A 295 -66.07 -49.20 -4.25
CA SER A 295 -66.73 -49.26 -2.94
C SER A 295 -65.91 -50.02 -1.90
N ALA A 296 -64.99 -50.88 -2.34
CA ALA A 296 -64.09 -51.60 -1.46
C ALA A 296 -63.08 -50.69 -0.73
N GLU A 297 -62.50 -49.71 -1.43
CA GLU A 297 -61.47 -48.83 -0.86
C GLU A 297 -62.09 -47.81 0.10
N VAL A 298 -63.26 -47.27 -0.25
CA VAL A 298 -64.01 -46.34 0.62
C VAL A 298 -64.59 -47.06 1.84
N LEU A 299 -65.01 -48.33 1.72
CA LEU A 299 -65.41 -49.15 2.87
C LEU A 299 -64.24 -49.47 3.79
N GLN A 300 -63.07 -49.80 3.24
CA GLN A 300 -61.85 -50.01 4.03
C GLN A 300 -61.43 -48.74 4.76
N LEU A 301 -61.40 -47.59 4.08
CA LEU A 301 -61.11 -46.30 4.70
C LEU A 301 -62.13 -45.94 5.79
N ARG A 302 -63.42 -46.21 5.57
CA ARG A 302 -64.44 -46.00 6.62
C ARG A 302 -64.25 -46.94 7.81
N GLN A 303 -63.91 -48.21 7.59
CA GLN A 303 -63.58 -49.15 8.66
C GLN A 303 -62.33 -48.72 9.43
N GLU A 304 -61.29 -48.26 8.73
CA GLU A 304 -60.05 -47.79 9.33
C GLU A 304 -60.29 -46.52 10.18
N VAL A 305 -61.06 -45.55 9.68
CA VAL A 305 -61.41 -44.35 10.46
C VAL A 305 -62.25 -44.68 11.70
N VAL A 306 -63.14 -45.68 11.63
CA VAL A 306 -63.93 -46.13 12.79
C VAL A 306 -63.04 -46.84 13.83
N MET A 307 -62.12 -47.70 13.38
CA MET A 307 -61.15 -48.37 14.25
C MET A 307 -60.15 -47.39 14.89
N MET A 308 -59.73 -46.37 14.14
CA MET A 308 -58.84 -45.34 14.66
C MET A 308 -59.54 -44.49 15.72
N ARG A 309 -60.82 -44.15 15.51
CA ARG A 309 -61.64 -43.46 16.52
C ARG A 309 -61.86 -44.31 17.77
N SER A 310 -62.07 -45.63 17.64
CA SER A 310 -62.25 -46.50 18.81
C SER A 310 -60.96 -46.63 19.64
N GLN A 311 -59.80 -46.74 18.98
CA GLN A 311 -58.50 -46.70 19.66
C GLN A 311 -58.30 -45.37 20.40
N GLN A 312 -58.62 -44.24 19.77
CA GLN A 312 -58.44 -42.93 20.38
C GLN A 312 -59.31 -42.73 21.64
N VAL A 313 -60.53 -43.30 21.66
CA VAL A 313 -61.39 -43.31 22.86
C VAL A 313 -60.78 -44.17 23.98
N GLU A 314 -60.19 -45.32 23.65
CA GLU A 314 -59.55 -46.19 24.64
C GLU A 314 -58.27 -45.55 25.21
N THR A 315 -57.46 -44.91 24.36
CA THR A 315 -56.29 -44.14 24.80
C THR A 315 -56.69 -42.99 25.72
N ASN A 316 -57.77 -42.26 25.39
CA ASN A 316 -58.28 -41.20 26.27
C ASN A 316 -58.80 -41.74 27.61
N LYS A 317 -59.42 -42.94 27.64
CA LYS A 317 -59.80 -43.59 28.91
C LYS A 317 -58.58 -43.98 29.74
N LYS A 318 -57.51 -44.49 29.13
CA LYS A 318 -56.25 -44.82 29.84
C LYS A 318 -55.59 -43.57 30.40
N LEU A 319 -55.60 -42.47 29.63
CA LEU A 319 -55.07 -41.18 30.06
C LEU A 319 -55.84 -40.62 31.27
N HIS A 320 -57.18 -40.72 31.27
CA HIS A 320 -57.98 -40.31 32.43
C HIS A 320 -57.70 -41.14 33.69
N LYS A 321 -57.55 -42.46 33.56
CA LYS A 321 -57.17 -43.31 34.70
C LYS A 321 -55.78 -42.99 35.26
N GLN A 322 -54.83 -42.61 34.39
CA GLN A 322 -53.52 -42.14 34.85
C GLN A 322 -53.62 -40.82 35.61
N ALA A 323 -54.45 -39.87 35.14
CA ALA A 323 -54.67 -38.61 35.84
C ALA A 323 -55.33 -38.81 37.22
N GLU A 324 -56.28 -39.76 37.34
CA GLU A 324 -56.87 -40.14 38.63
C GLU A 324 -55.84 -40.76 39.58
N MET A 325 -55.04 -41.73 39.12
CA MET A 325 -53.95 -42.30 39.93
C MET A 325 -52.93 -41.26 40.39
N GLU A 326 -52.58 -40.29 39.53
CA GLU A 326 -51.68 -39.20 39.94
C GLU A 326 -52.30 -38.29 41.00
N SER A 327 -53.61 -38.08 40.94
CA SER A 327 -54.33 -37.30 41.95
C SER A 327 -54.36 -38.01 43.30
N GLU A 328 -54.62 -39.32 43.31
CA GLU A 328 -54.57 -40.16 44.53
C GLU A 328 -53.16 -40.21 45.11
N LEU A 329 -52.12 -40.35 44.28
CA LEU A 329 -50.73 -40.36 44.73
C LEU A 329 -50.32 -39.02 45.37
N LYS A 330 -50.80 -37.90 44.83
CA LYS A 330 -50.59 -36.57 45.43
C LYS A 330 -51.31 -36.44 46.78
N GLN A 331 -52.51 -37.01 46.91
CA GLN A 331 -53.29 -36.98 48.14
C GLN A 331 -52.63 -37.85 49.22
N LEU A 332 -52.19 -39.06 48.88
CA LEU A 332 -51.43 -39.95 49.75
C LEU A 332 -50.11 -39.33 50.22
N ARG A 333 -49.41 -38.60 49.34
CA ARG A 333 -48.19 -37.86 49.71
C ARG A 333 -48.47 -36.71 50.69
N ARG A 334 -49.63 -36.05 50.60
CA ARG A 334 -50.03 -35.02 51.58
C ARG A 334 -50.35 -35.65 52.92
N GLU A 335 -51.08 -36.77 52.94
CA GLU A 335 -51.40 -37.50 54.18
C GLU A 335 -50.15 -38.07 54.86
N LEU A 336 -49.19 -38.60 54.10
CA LEU A 336 -47.87 -39.00 54.63
C LEU A 336 -47.08 -37.82 55.19
N LEU A 337 -47.17 -36.63 54.58
CA LEU A 337 -46.49 -35.43 55.06
C LEU A 337 -47.10 -34.90 56.36
N GLU A 338 -48.43 -34.98 56.50
CA GLU A 338 -49.18 -34.67 57.73
C GLU A 338 -48.86 -35.69 58.85
N LEU A 339 -48.85 -37.00 58.55
CA LEU A 339 -48.46 -38.06 59.48
C LEU A 339 -47.00 -37.91 59.94
N LYS A 340 -46.08 -37.53 59.06
CA LYS A 340 -44.66 -37.30 59.41
C LYS A 340 -44.46 -36.05 60.25
N LYS A 341 -45.37 -35.06 60.20
CA LYS A 341 -45.41 -33.90 61.11
C LYS A 341 -46.02 -34.26 62.46
N ALA A 342 -47.00 -35.16 62.50
CA ALA A 342 -47.63 -35.65 63.74
C ALA A 342 -46.70 -36.57 64.56
N LEU A 343 -45.77 -37.29 63.92
CA LEU A 343 -44.82 -38.20 64.58
C LEU A 343 -43.55 -37.52 65.16
N LYS A 344 -43.48 -36.17 65.14
CA LYS A 344 -42.34 -35.38 65.63
C LYS A 344 -42.66 -34.45 66.82
N LYS A 345 -43.76 -34.69 67.51
CA LYS A 345 -44.14 -34.14 68.82
C LYS A 345 -44.73 -35.26 69.69
#